data_AF-A0A177G6Y3-F1
#
_entry.id   AF-A0A177G6Y3-F1
#
_cell.length_a   1.000
_cell.length_b   1.000
_cell.length_c   1.000
_cell.angle_alpha   90.00
_cell.angle_beta   90.00
_cell.angle_gamma   90.00
#
_symmetry.space_group_name_H-M   'P 1'
#
loop_
_entity.id
_entity.type
_entity.pdbx_description
1 polymer ?
#
loop_
_entity_poly.entity_id
_entity_poly.type
_entity_poly.pdbx_seq_one_letter_code
_entity_poly.pdbx_strand_id
1 'polypeptide(L)'
;MSELNVYRVSSNLQYGGISPNVKIWDENRRPVLPDEVKLEKWELYPVRLKKFTTDVNFIPYYGGDDFVVDKTAKALLQPLIQNCGEFRPVKVGDRLYWWFKCTLEYDCTVKGQIEGDLLLPEFNSWYDVNRWVFDPVKLTKAPAIFSPHEYKTALLCTDVLKDVVEASGLVGLTFRHLWNETTGGVWVERPPLLGPIAAKLGKELEDKWKKNKKKIWFAL
;
A
#
# COMPACT_ATOMS: atom_id res chain seq x y z
N MET A 1 11.31 -25.03 3.95
CA MET A 1 10.97 -23.64 4.29
C MET A 1 10.09 -23.13 3.17
N SER A 2 9.00 -22.43 3.49
CA SER A 2 8.19 -21.74 2.47
C SER A 2 9.02 -20.62 1.86
N GLU A 3 8.83 -20.38 0.56
CA GLU A 3 9.44 -19.26 -0.15
C GLU A 3 9.06 -17.93 0.50
N LEU A 4 10.02 -17.03 0.69
CA LEU A 4 9.76 -15.71 1.25
C LEU A 4 9.30 -14.74 0.17
N ASN A 5 8.19 -14.06 0.41
CA ASN A 5 7.64 -13.06 -0.51
C ASN A 5 7.57 -11.66 0.12
N VAL A 6 7.61 -10.65 -0.75
CA VAL A 6 7.32 -9.26 -0.38
C VAL A 6 6.20 -8.72 -1.24
N TYR A 7 5.25 -8.07 -0.58
CA TYR A 7 4.09 -7.45 -1.21
C TYR A 7 4.04 -5.97 -0.89
N ARG A 8 3.57 -5.15 -1.84
CA ARG A 8 3.08 -3.81 -1.53
C ARG A 8 1.67 -3.93 -0.95
N VAL A 9 1.47 -3.31 0.20
CA VAL A 9 0.16 -3.12 0.81
C VAL A 9 -0.39 -1.78 0.33
N SER A 10 -1.56 -1.82 -0.29
CA SER A 10 -2.30 -0.61 -0.65
C SER A 10 -3.77 -0.81 -0.35
N SER A 11 -4.45 0.24 0.10
CA SER A 11 -5.91 0.17 0.27
C SER A 11 -6.64 0.22 -1.07
N ASN A 12 -7.76 -0.49 -1.15
CA ASN A 12 -8.52 -0.64 -2.38
C ASN A 12 -9.46 0.55 -2.60
N LEU A 13 -9.08 1.42 -3.53
CA LEU A 13 -9.82 2.64 -3.88
C LEU A 13 -11.24 2.39 -4.41
N GLN A 14 -11.58 1.15 -4.80
CA GLN A 14 -12.95 0.81 -5.23
C GLN A 14 -13.98 1.03 -4.11
N TYR A 15 -13.55 0.99 -2.84
CA TYR A 15 -14.41 1.20 -1.68
C TYR A 15 -14.49 2.68 -1.25
N GLY A 16 -13.98 3.61 -2.06
CA GLY A 16 -14.01 5.04 -1.77
C GLY A 16 -12.80 5.49 -0.95
N GLY A 17 -12.98 6.30 0.09
CA GLY A 17 -11.86 6.71 0.94
C GLY A 17 -12.18 7.88 1.88
N ILE A 18 -11.21 8.22 2.71
CA ILE A 18 -11.27 9.37 3.62
C ILE A 18 -10.40 10.53 3.13
N SER A 19 -10.73 11.73 3.58
CA SER A 19 -9.93 12.94 3.38
C SER A 19 -9.98 13.83 4.62
N PRO A 20 -9.01 14.75 4.82
CA PRO A 20 -9.09 15.76 5.86
C PRO A 20 -10.37 16.56 5.72
N ASN A 21 -11.07 16.75 6.83
CA ASN A 21 -12.21 17.65 6.87
C ASN A 21 -11.74 19.11 6.80
N VAL A 22 -10.61 19.41 7.45
CA VAL A 22 -9.94 20.71 7.46
C VAL A 22 -8.47 20.48 7.15
N LYS A 23 -7.86 21.38 6.37
CA LYS A 23 -6.40 21.37 6.19
C LYS A 23 -5.76 21.91 7.46
N ILE A 24 -4.97 21.08 8.13
CA ILE A 24 -4.12 21.50 9.23
C ILE A 24 -2.83 22.03 8.62
N TRP A 25 -2.40 23.21 9.07
CA TRP A 25 -1.18 23.85 8.61
C TRP A 25 -0.24 24.03 9.80
N ASP A 26 1.06 23.84 9.57
CA ASP A 26 2.08 24.18 10.56
C ASP A 26 2.33 25.71 10.59
N GLU A 27 3.22 26.14 11.47
CA GLU A 27 3.68 27.54 11.60
C GLU A 27 4.29 28.11 10.31
N ASN A 28 4.77 27.24 9.42
CA ASN A 28 5.37 27.57 8.13
C ASN A 28 4.38 27.48 6.97
N ARG A 29 3.07 27.33 7.24
CA ARG A 29 2.01 27.13 6.23
C ARG A 29 2.24 25.91 5.34
N ARG A 30 2.80 24.83 5.89
CA ARG A 30 2.90 23.51 5.25
C ARG A 30 1.76 22.62 5.73
N PRO A 31 1.17 21.81 4.83
CA PRO A 31 0.08 20.91 5.23
C PRO A 31 0.64 19.86 6.19
N VAL A 32 -0.01 19.68 7.34
CA VAL A 32 0.35 18.66 8.33
C VAL A 32 -0.35 17.35 8.00
N LEU A 33 0.42 16.36 7.59
CA LEU A 33 -0.08 15.02 7.34
C LEU A 33 -0.36 14.29 8.66
N PRO A 34 -1.32 13.35 8.71
CA PRO A 34 -1.60 12.57 9.91
C PRO A 34 -0.35 11.93 10.52
N ASP A 35 0.55 11.41 9.69
CA ASP A 35 1.79 10.76 10.15
C ASP A 35 2.80 11.72 10.80
N GLU A 36 2.72 13.02 10.50
CA GLU A 36 3.60 14.05 11.07
C GLU A 36 3.14 14.52 12.46
N VAL A 37 1.88 14.25 12.82
CA VAL A 37 1.36 14.59 14.14
C VAL A 37 2.03 13.69 15.17
N LYS A 38 2.59 14.28 16.23
CA LYS A 38 3.15 13.50 17.34
C LYS A 38 2.04 12.87 18.17
N LEU A 39 2.28 11.68 18.73
CA LEU A 39 1.24 10.92 19.45
C LEU A 39 0.69 11.72 20.65
N GLU A 40 1.55 12.43 21.38
CA GLU A 40 1.17 13.27 22.51
C GLU A 40 0.33 14.50 22.13
N LYS A 41 0.31 14.87 20.85
CA LYS A 41 -0.52 15.95 20.30
C LYS A 41 -1.72 15.43 19.52
N TRP A 42 -1.98 14.12 19.58
CA TRP A 42 -3.05 13.50 18.83
C TRP A 42 -4.41 13.71 19.51
N GLU A 43 -5.03 14.84 19.18
CA GLU A 43 -6.46 15.06 19.38
C GLU A 43 -7.16 14.62 18.08
N LEU A 44 -8.05 13.62 18.16
CA LEU A 44 -8.81 13.00 17.05
C LEU A 44 -8.66 13.73 15.69
N TYR A 45 -7.80 13.22 14.80
CA TYR A 45 -7.52 13.90 13.53
C TYR A 45 -8.81 14.06 12.70
N PRO A 46 -9.14 15.28 12.22
CA PRO A 46 -10.43 15.57 11.60
C PRO A 46 -10.49 15.01 10.18
N VAL A 47 -11.14 13.86 10.02
CA VAL A 47 -11.34 13.18 8.74
C VAL A 47 -12.81 13.11 8.36
N ARG A 48 -13.10 13.11 7.05
CA ARG A 48 -14.43 12.91 6.48
C ARG A 48 -14.43 11.79 5.45
N LEU A 49 -15.56 11.09 5.34
CA LEU A 49 -15.80 10.13 4.26
C LEU A 49 -15.99 10.88 2.94
N LYS A 50 -15.47 10.31 1.85
CA LYS A 50 -15.87 10.69 0.51
C LYS A 50 -17.29 10.19 0.22
N LYS A 51 -18.01 10.88 -0.66
CA LYS A 51 -19.44 10.67 -1.00
C LYS A 51 -19.82 9.22 -1.36
N PHE A 52 -18.87 8.41 -1.84
CA PHE A 52 -19.10 7.02 -2.28
C PHE A 52 -18.22 6.02 -1.53
N THR A 53 -18.03 6.23 -0.23
CA THR A 53 -17.22 5.32 0.60
C THR A 53 -18.08 4.18 1.12
N THR A 54 -17.66 2.95 0.81
CA THR A 54 -18.25 1.73 1.36
C THR A 54 -17.66 1.50 2.75
N ASP A 55 -18.48 1.02 3.65
CA ASP A 55 -18.03 0.60 4.97
C ASP A 55 -17.32 -0.75 4.87
N VAL A 56 -15.99 -0.71 4.97
CA VAL A 56 -15.09 -1.86 4.90
C VAL A 56 -14.05 -1.76 6.01
N ASN A 57 -13.30 -2.84 6.24
CA ASN A 57 -12.39 -2.93 7.36
C ASN A 57 -11.15 -2.04 7.21
N PHE A 58 -10.77 -1.73 5.97
CA PHE A 58 -9.65 -0.85 5.62
C PHE A 58 -10.12 0.23 4.63
N ILE A 59 -10.04 1.49 5.03
CA ILE A 59 -10.49 2.62 4.21
C ILE A 59 -9.28 3.47 3.82
N PRO A 60 -9.01 3.65 2.51
CA PRO A 60 -7.85 4.41 2.02
C PRO A 60 -7.94 5.88 2.39
N TYR A 61 -6.80 6.47 2.71
CA TYR A 61 -6.62 7.91 2.69
C TYR A 61 -6.43 8.43 1.25
N TYR A 62 -6.94 9.62 0.96
CA TYR A 62 -6.96 10.16 -0.41
C TYR A 62 -5.59 10.41 -1.05
N GLY A 63 -4.49 10.32 -0.30
CA GLY A 63 -3.18 10.84 -0.68
C GLY A 63 -2.01 9.85 -0.62
N GLY A 64 -2.23 8.54 -0.51
CA GLY A 64 -1.10 7.60 -0.43
C GLY A 64 -1.51 6.15 -0.15
N ASP A 65 -0.55 5.38 0.37
CA ASP A 65 -0.75 4.01 0.85
C ASP A 65 -1.35 3.97 2.27
N ASP A 66 -1.61 5.13 2.88
CA ASP A 66 -2.18 5.24 4.22
C ASP A 66 -3.66 4.83 4.26
N PHE A 67 -4.09 4.37 5.44
CA PHE A 67 -5.46 3.94 5.66
C PHE A 67 -5.88 4.01 7.12
N VAL A 68 -7.20 3.99 7.30
CA VAL A 68 -7.81 3.76 8.61
C VAL A 68 -8.42 2.37 8.65
N VAL A 69 -8.42 1.79 9.84
CA VAL A 69 -9.00 0.47 10.11
C VAL A 69 -10.17 0.58 11.06
N ASP A 70 -11.13 -0.34 10.93
CA ASP A 70 -12.16 -0.51 11.93
C ASP A 70 -11.64 -1.22 13.20
N LYS A 71 -12.52 -1.44 14.17
CA LYS A 71 -12.17 -2.09 15.45
C LYS A 71 -11.71 -3.54 15.25
N THR A 72 -12.28 -4.25 14.28
CA THR A 72 -12.00 -5.66 14.01
C THR A 72 -10.62 -5.82 13.38
N ALA A 73 -10.34 -5.06 12.33
CA ALA A 73 -9.02 -5.00 11.68
C ALA A 73 -7.94 -4.52 12.65
N LYS A 74 -8.23 -3.50 13.48
CA LYS A 74 -7.31 -3.10 14.56
C LYS A 74 -6.97 -4.27 15.47
N ALA A 75 -7.98 -4.98 15.98
CA ALA A 75 -7.76 -6.08 16.92
C ALA A 75 -6.94 -7.21 16.30
N LEU A 76 -7.20 -7.54 15.03
CA LEU A 76 -6.45 -8.55 14.29
C LEU A 76 -4.99 -8.14 14.09
N LEU A 77 -4.74 -6.89 13.69
CA LEU A 77 -3.39 -6.44 13.34
C LEU A 77 -2.55 -6.03 14.54
N GLN A 78 -3.17 -5.65 15.67
CA GLN A 78 -2.46 -5.12 16.84
C GLN A 78 -1.30 -6.02 17.31
N PRO A 79 -1.42 -7.35 17.37
CA PRO A 79 -0.30 -8.22 17.76
C PRO A 79 0.82 -8.27 16.72
N LEU A 80 0.50 -8.14 15.43
CA LEU A 80 1.48 -8.23 14.34
C LEU A 80 2.34 -6.98 14.21
N ILE A 81 1.80 -5.82 14.60
CA ILE A 81 2.44 -4.52 14.36
C ILE A 81 3.13 -3.93 15.60
N GLN A 82 3.15 -4.62 16.74
CA GLN A 82 3.59 -4.03 18.02
C GLN A 82 4.99 -3.38 17.97
N ASN A 83 5.87 -3.89 17.10
CA ASN A 83 7.24 -3.42 16.96
C ASN A 83 7.47 -2.56 15.71
N CYS A 84 6.46 -2.36 14.86
CA CYS A 84 6.62 -1.69 13.57
C CYS A 84 5.50 -0.71 13.18
N GLY A 85 4.46 -0.58 14.01
CA GLY A 85 3.39 0.38 13.76
C GLY A 85 2.53 0.66 14.97
N GLU A 86 1.69 1.67 14.83
CA GLU A 86 0.76 2.11 15.86
C GLU A 86 -0.61 2.47 15.27
N PHE A 87 -1.62 2.41 16.12
CA PHE A 87 -2.99 2.78 15.78
C PHE A 87 -3.42 4.02 16.54
N ARG A 88 -3.82 5.06 15.81
CA ARG A 88 -4.25 6.32 16.40
C ARG A 88 -5.74 6.55 16.14
N PRO A 89 -6.55 6.83 17.17
CA PRO A 89 -8.00 6.94 17.00
C PRO A 89 -8.38 8.11 16.09
N VAL A 90 -9.30 7.91 15.16
CA VAL A 90 -9.85 8.95 14.28
C VAL A 90 -11.36 8.86 14.25
N LYS A 91 -12.02 10.01 14.32
CA LYS A 91 -13.48 10.09 14.22
C LYS A 91 -13.85 10.43 12.79
N VAL A 92 -14.64 9.56 12.18
CA VAL A 92 -15.12 9.66 10.80
C VAL A 92 -16.65 9.72 10.85
N GLY A 93 -17.22 10.94 10.78
CA GLY A 93 -18.64 11.14 11.10
C GLY A 93 -18.93 10.74 12.54
N ASP A 94 -19.91 9.85 12.77
CA ASP A 94 -20.24 9.33 14.10
C ASP A 94 -19.44 8.09 14.51
N ARG A 95 -18.55 7.60 13.63
CA ARG A 95 -17.85 6.34 13.82
C ARG A 95 -16.40 6.55 14.26
N LEU A 96 -15.90 5.60 15.02
CA LEU A 96 -14.50 5.53 15.44
C LEU A 96 -13.76 4.53 14.55
N TYR A 97 -12.70 5.00 13.91
CA TYR A 97 -11.71 4.19 13.20
C TYR A 97 -10.33 4.45 13.81
N TRP A 98 -9.31 3.77 13.30
CA TRP A 98 -7.93 3.96 13.74
C TRP A 98 -7.02 4.14 12.55
N TRP A 99 -6.31 5.26 12.51
CA TRP A 99 -5.23 5.51 11.57
C TRP A 99 -4.08 4.55 11.84
N PHE A 100 -3.67 3.81 10.82
CA PHE A 100 -2.46 3.00 10.88
C PHE A 100 -1.26 3.87 10.51
N LYS A 101 -0.26 3.92 11.40
CA LYS A 101 1.04 4.53 11.12
C LYS A 101 2.11 3.45 11.20
N CYS A 102 2.84 3.24 10.11
CA CYS A 102 4.08 2.47 10.15
C CYS A 102 5.18 3.33 10.79
N THR A 103 5.84 2.81 11.82
CA THR A 103 6.88 3.52 12.58
C THR A 103 8.28 3.01 12.28
N LEU A 104 8.40 1.90 11.54
CA LEU A 104 9.67 1.26 11.23
C LEU A 104 10.04 1.45 9.76
N GLU A 105 11.09 2.25 9.54
CA GLU A 105 11.85 2.24 8.30
C GLU A 105 12.82 1.05 8.32
N TYR A 106 12.82 0.23 7.27
CA TYR A 106 13.58 -1.02 7.22
C TYR A 106 14.50 -1.10 6.01
N ASP A 107 15.81 -1.19 6.25
CA ASP A 107 16.83 -1.45 5.24
C ASP A 107 16.82 -2.94 4.86
N CYS A 108 16.13 -3.27 3.78
CA CYS A 108 15.98 -4.64 3.28
C CYS A 108 16.27 -4.79 1.78
N THR A 109 16.63 -3.70 1.13
CA THR A 109 16.86 -3.61 -0.31
C THR A 109 18.34 -3.74 -0.62
N VAL A 110 18.65 -4.13 -1.85
CA VAL A 110 20.02 -4.12 -2.36
C VAL A 110 20.26 -2.80 -3.07
N LYS A 111 21.03 -1.92 -2.42
CA LYS A 111 21.33 -0.57 -2.95
C LYS A 111 21.93 -0.64 -4.35
N GLY A 112 21.44 0.23 -5.24
CA GLY A 112 21.90 0.33 -6.63
C GLY A 112 21.40 -0.77 -7.56
N GLN A 113 20.56 -1.71 -7.08
CA GLN A 113 19.97 -2.77 -7.91
C GLN A 113 18.46 -2.60 -8.14
N ILE A 114 17.81 -1.68 -7.42
CA ILE A 114 16.42 -1.29 -7.69
C ILE A 114 16.36 -0.59 -9.06
N GLU A 115 15.31 -0.84 -9.84
CA GLU A 115 15.09 -0.22 -11.15
C GLU A 115 13.80 0.62 -11.14
N GLY A 116 13.81 1.80 -11.76
CA GLY A 116 12.72 2.78 -11.70
C GLY A 116 13.19 4.24 -11.85
N ASP A 117 12.35 5.17 -11.40
CA ASP A 117 12.59 6.61 -11.48
C ASP A 117 12.86 7.21 -10.09
N LEU A 118 13.99 7.90 -9.96
CA LEU A 118 14.35 8.64 -8.75
C LEU A 118 13.68 10.02 -8.75
N LEU A 119 13.05 10.38 -7.62
CA LEU A 119 12.55 11.73 -7.38
C LEU A 119 13.70 12.71 -7.11
N LEU A 120 14.63 12.29 -6.25
CA LEU A 120 15.82 13.05 -5.86
C LEU A 120 17.02 12.08 -5.76
N PRO A 121 17.93 12.09 -6.74
CA PRO A 121 19.07 11.18 -6.77
C PRO A 121 19.98 11.27 -5.54
N GLU A 122 20.16 12.46 -4.97
CA GLU A 122 21.06 12.72 -3.84
C GLU A 122 20.60 12.03 -2.55
N PHE A 123 19.30 11.75 -2.44
CA PHE A 123 18.68 11.12 -1.28
C PHE A 123 18.27 9.66 -1.54
N ASN A 124 18.55 9.11 -2.73
CA ASN A 124 18.06 7.79 -3.16
C ASN A 124 16.54 7.62 -2.91
N SER A 125 15.79 8.70 -3.16
CA SER A 125 14.35 8.76 -2.94
C SER A 125 13.64 8.41 -4.24
N TRP A 126 12.88 7.31 -4.24
CA TRP A 126 12.24 6.80 -5.44
C TRP A 126 10.86 7.44 -5.65
N TYR A 127 10.63 7.93 -6.87
CA TYR A 127 9.30 8.36 -7.33
C TYR A 127 8.49 7.15 -7.80
N ASP A 128 9.15 6.27 -8.56
CA ASP A 128 8.56 5.06 -9.11
C ASP A 128 9.56 3.90 -9.04
N VAL A 129 9.10 2.70 -8.69
CA VAL A 129 9.91 1.49 -8.69
C VAL A 129 9.26 0.47 -9.62
N ASN A 130 9.97 0.16 -10.70
CA ASN A 130 9.60 -0.85 -11.67
C ASN A 130 10.04 -2.24 -11.22
N ARG A 131 11.18 -2.35 -10.53
CA ARG A 131 11.68 -3.61 -10.00
C ARG A 131 12.34 -3.41 -8.65
N TRP A 132 11.86 -4.17 -7.67
CA TRP A 132 12.47 -4.25 -6.37
C TRP A 132 13.50 -5.37 -6.31
N VAL A 133 14.60 -5.11 -5.63
CA VAL A 133 15.62 -6.12 -5.30
C VAL A 133 15.86 -6.06 -3.80
N PHE A 134 15.58 -7.17 -3.13
CA PHE A 134 15.72 -7.30 -1.68
C PHE A 134 16.87 -8.24 -1.30
N ASP A 135 17.44 -7.99 -0.12
CA ASP A 135 18.40 -8.86 0.54
C ASP A 135 17.63 -9.98 1.28
N PRO A 136 17.71 -11.25 0.83
CA PRO A 136 16.98 -12.34 1.46
C PRO A 136 17.34 -12.52 2.93
N VAL A 137 18.62 -12.32 3.28
CA VAL A 137 19.10 -12.50 4.65
C VAL A 137 18.45 -11.48 5.58
N LYS A 138 18.34 -10.22 5.14
CA LYS A 138 17.64 -9.19 5.92
C LYS A 138 16.14 -9.50 6.02
N LEU A 139 15.52 -9.94 4.92
CA LEU A 139 14.08 -10.25 4.92
C LEU A 139 13.66 -11.35 5.89
N THR A 140 14.53 -12.30 6.23
CA THR A 140 14.23 -13.32 7.27
C THR A 140 13.90 -12.72 8.64
N LYS A 141 14.31 -11.48 8.89
CA LYS A 141 14.07 -10.74 10.14
C LYS A 141 13.15 -9.53 9.93
N ALA A 142 12.52 -9.41 8.76
CA ALA A 142 11.63 -8.31 8.48
C ALA A 142 10.39 -8.38 9.40
N PRO A 143 9.88 -7.23 9.86
CA PRO A 143 8.58 -7.19 10.54
C PRO A 143 7.46 -7.55 9.57
N ALA A 144 6.26 -7.81 10.11
CA ALA A 144 5.09 -8.15 9.29
C ALA A 144 4.72 -7.04 8.27
N ILE A 145 4.95 -5.77 8.64
CA ILE A 145 4.76 -4.59 7.79
C ILE A 145 5.86 -3.57 8.06
N PHE A 146 6.34 -2.89 7.03
CA PHE A 146 7.42 -1.89 7.12
C PHE A 146 7.38 -0.89 5.96
N SER A 147 8.08 0.22 6.14
CA SER A 147 8.42 1.16 5.07
C SER A 147 9.87 0.92 4.62
N PRO A 148 10.15 0.69 3.33
CA PRO A 148 11.53 0.54 2.86
C PRO A 148 12.26 1.89 2.91
N HIS A 149 13.57 1.88 3.20
CA HIS A 149 14.38 3.10 3.26
C HIS A 149 14.30 3.95 1.98
N GLU A 150 14.28 3.29 0.83
CA GLU A 150 14.27 3.91 -0.50
C GLU A 150 12.92 4.51 -0.90
N TYR A 151 11.82 4.06 -0.30
CA TYR A 151 10.49 4.56 -0.62
C TYR A 151 9.60 4.58 0.62
N LYS A 152 9.91 5.54 1.51
CA LYS A 152 9.32 5.63 2.86
C LYS A 152 7.80 5.72 2.91
N THR A 153 7.18 6.24 1.85
CA THR A 153 5.73 6.38 1.73
C THR A 153 5.04 5.08 1.29
N ALA A 154 5.79 4.05 0.88
CA ALA A 154 5.25 2.75 0.55
C ALA A 154 5.15 1.86 1.79
N LEU A 155 4.08 1.08 1.88
CA LEU A 155 3.93 0.03 2.88
C LEU A 155 4.19 -1.32 2.23
N LEU A 156 5.17 -2.05 2.75
CA LEU A 156 5.52 -3.40 2.32
C LEU A 156 5.22 -4.41 3.43
N CYS A 157 4.87 -5.63 3.04
CA CYS A 157 4.63 -6.71 3.99
C CYS A 157 5.19 -8.05 3.50
N THR A 158 5.38 -8.96 4.46
CA THR A 158 5.70 -10.38 4.19
C THR A 158 4.42 -11.21 4.09
N ASP A 159 4.56 -12.50 3.78
CA ASP A 159 3.48 -13.49 3.78
C ASP A 159 2.68 -13.49 5.10
N VAL A 160 3.36 -13.25 6.24
CA VAL A 160 2.74 -13.26 7.58
C VAL A 160 1.54 -12.31 7.67
N LEU A 161 1.68 -11.07 7.20
CA LEU A 161 0.58 -10.11 7.25
C LEU A 161 -0.51 -10.46 6.24
N LYS A 162 -0.09 -10.76 5.00
CA LYS A 162 -1.00 -11.06 3.89
C LYS A 162 -1.91 -12.23 4.23
N ASP A 163 -1.34 -13.34 4.68
CA ASP A 163 -2.08 -14.55 4.97
C ASP A 163 -3.05 -14.37 6.14
N VAL A 164 -2.65 -13.62 7.18
CA VAL A 164 -3.56 -13.30 8.30
C VAL A 164 -4.75 -12.45 7.83
N VAL A 165 -4.50 -11.43 6.99
CA VAL A 165 -5.58 -10.58 6.47
C VAL A 165 -6.50 -11.37 5.54
N GLU A 166 -5.96 -12.14 4.60
CA GLU A 166 -6.76 -12.94 3.67
C GLU A 166 -7.56 -14.04 4.38
N ALA A 167 -6.96 -14.76 5.33
CA ALA A 167 -7.64 -15.80 6.09
C ALA A 167 -8.76 -15.25 6.99
N SER A 168 -8.63 -13.99 7.44
CA SER A 168 -9.67 -13.33 8.25
C SER A 168 -10.90 -12.89 7.45
N GLY A 169 -10.81 -12.85 6.12
CA GLY A 169 -11.89 -12.36 5.24
C GLY A 169 -12.13 -10.84 5.34
N LEU A 170 -11.22 -10.09 5.97
CA LEU A 170 -11.34 -8.63 6.04
C LEU A 170 -11.11 -8.00 4.67
N VAL A 171 -11.86 -6.92 4.40
CA VAL A 171 -11.93 -6.29 3.08
C VAL A 171 -11.35 -4.89 3.12
N GLY A 172 -10.67 -4.51 2.04
CA GLY A 172 -10.22 -3.14 1.79
C GLY A 172 -8.72 -2.99 1.57
N LEU A 173 -7.92 -4.05 1.74
CA LEU A 173 -6.52 -4.09 1.30
C LEU A 173 -6.35 -4.82 -0.03
N THR A 174 -5.27 -4.48 -0.71
CA THR A 174 -4.71 -5.20 -1.86
C THR A 174 -3.25 -5.48 -1.58
N PHE A 175 -2.80 -6.65 -2.03
CA PHE A 175 -1.42 -7.09 -1.92
C PHE A 175 -0.86 -7.31 -3.32
N ARG A 176 0.03 -6.41 -3.76
CA ARG A 176 0.71 -6.56 -5.04
C ARG A 176 2.04 -7.23 -4.81
N HIS A 177 2.24 -8.41 -5.38
CA HIS A 177 3.51 -9.13 -5.31
C HIS A 177 4.63 -8.33 -5.96
N LEU A 178 5.74 -8.15 -5.25
CA LEU A 178 6.90 -7.41 -5.73
C LEU A 178 8.12 -8.31 -5.91
N TRP A 179 8.25 -9.34 -5.09
CA TRP A 179 9.47 -10.14 -5.01
C TRP A 179 9.21 -11.50 -4.35
N ASN A 180 9.95 -12.50 -4.80
CA ASN A 180 10.10 -13.78 -4.10
C ASN A 180 11.57 -14.23 -4.11
N GLU A 181 11.91 -15.11 -3.17
CA GLU A 181 13.27 -15.61 -2.97
C GLU A 181 13.83 -16.36 -4.18
N THR A 182 12.99 -17.05 -4.96
CA THR A 182 13.44 -17.87 -6.09
C THR A 182 13.78 -17.03 -7.33
N THR A 183 13.02 -15.97 -7.61
CA THR A 183 13.12 -15.17 -8.84
C THR A 183 13.95 -13.91 -8.66
N GLY A 184 14.20 -13.48 -7.42
CA GLY A 184 15.02 -12.30 -7.13
C GLY A 184 14.37 -10.96 -7.50
N GLY A 185 13.07 -10.96 -7.79
CA GLY A 185 12.28 -9.75 -8.03
C GLY A 185 11.32 -9.90 -9.20
N VAL A 186 10.10 -9.40 -9.02
CA VAL A 186 9.05 -9.38 -10.04
C VAL A 186 9.01 -8.00 -10.65
N TRP A 187 8.98 -7.93 -11.99
CA TRP A 187 8.70 -6.66 -12.66
C TRP A 187 7.31 -6.19 -12.25
N VAL A 188 7.20 -4.97 -11.73
CA VAL A 188 5.94 -4.42 -11.27
C VAL A 188 5.09 -4.09 -12.49
N GLU A 189 4.26 -5.04 -12.91
CA GLU A 189 3.23 -4.80 -13.90
C GLU A 189 2.18 -3.88 -13.28
N ARG A 190 2.20 -2.61 -13.69
CA ARG A 190 1.10 -1.70 -13.37
C ARG A 190 -0.04 -2.02 -14.34
N PRO A 191 -1.21 -2.48 -13.85
CA PRO A 191 -2.38 -2.45 -14.69
C PRO A 191 -2.55 -0.99 -15.13
N PRO A 192 -2.83 -0.73 -16.41
CA PRO A 192 -2.97 0.64 -16.89
C PRO A 192 -4.04 1.34 -16.04
N LEU A 193 -3.74 2.56 -15.58
CA LEU A 193 -4.66 3.42 -14.81
C LEU A 193 -5.80 3.85 -15.72
N LEU A 194 -6.67 2.92 -16.02
CA LEU A 194 -7.80 3.10 -16.88
C LEU A 194 -9.01 3.27 -15.98
N GLY A 195 -9.65 4.44 -16.03
CA GLY A 195 -10.98 4.61 -15.46
C GLY A 195 -11.95 3.54 -16.02
N PRO A 196 -13.13 3.32 -15.43
CA PRO A 196 -14.02 2.20 -15.79
C PRO A 196 -14.25 2.02 -17.30
N ILE A 197 -14.35 3.14 -18.01
CA ILE A 197 -14.49 3.21 -19.47
C ILE A 197 -13.25 2.68 -20.19
N ALA A 198 -12.08 3.14 -19.76
CA ALA A 198 -10.83 2.77 -20.37
C ALA A 198 -10.46 1.31 -20.00
N ALA A 199 -10.82 0.82 -18.79
CA ALA A 199 -10.61 -0.58 -18.40
C ALA A 199 -11.46 -1.53 -19.25
N LYS A 200 -12.70 -1.12 -19.55
CA LYS A 200 -13.56 -1.80 -20.51
C LYS A 200 -12.94 -1.81 -21.91
N LEU A 201 -12.42 -0.67 -22.36
CA LEU A 201 -11.77 -0.54 -23.68
C LEU A 201 -10.49 -1.39 -23.77
N GLY A 202 -9.68 -1.41 -22.71
CA GLY A 202 -8.45 -2.21 -22.61
C GLY A 202 -8.75 -3.71 -22.68
N LYS A 203 -9.75 -4.18 -21.93
CA LYS A 203 -10.21 -5.57 -21.99
C LYS A 203 -10.75 -5.95 -23.38
N GLU A 204 -11.53 -5.08 -24.00
CA GLU A 204 -12.03 -5.29 -25.37
C GLU A 204 -10.89 -5.36 -26.40
N LEU A 205 -9.84 -4.55 -26.25
CA LEU A 205 -8.67 -4.56 -27.12
C LEU A 205 -7.81 -5.82 -26.91
N GLU A 206 -7.62 -6.25 -25.67
CA GLU A 206 -6.87 -7.47 -25.33
C GLU A 206 -7.59 -8.74 -25.83
N ASP A 207 -8.91 -8.81 -25.66
CA ASP A 207 -9.75 -9.90 -26.18
C ASP A 207 -9.73 -9.95 -27.71
N LYS A 208 -9.80 -8.80 -28.38
CA LYS A 208 -9.64 -8.69 -29.84
C LYS A 208 -8.25 -9.16 -30.28
N TRP A 209 -7.19 -8.77 -29.57
CA TRP A 209 -5.83 -9.19 -29.87
C TRP A 209 -5.63 -10.70 -29.71
N LYS A 210 -6.11 -11.31 -28.61
CA LYS A 210 -6.08 -12.78 -28.40
C LYS A 210 -6.87 -13.54 -29.48
N LYS A 211 -8.02 -13.02 -29.90
CA LYS A 211 -8.84 -13.61 -30.98
C LYS A 211 -8.15 -13.54 -32.34
N ASN A 212 -7.49 -12.43 -32.64
CA ASN A 212 -6.74 -12.27 -33.89
C ASN A 212 -5.43 -13.07 -33.90
N LYS A 213 -4.76 -13.23 -32.76
CA LYS A 213 -3.58 -14.11 -32.61
C LYS A 213 -3.90 -15.57 -32.96
N LYS A 214 -5.08 -16.05 -32.58
CA LYS A 214 -5.57 -17.39 -32.97
C LYS A 214 -5.85 -17.53 -34.47
N LYS A 215 -6.23 -16.46 -35.18
CA LYS A 215 -6.43 -16.51 -36.63
C LYS A 215 -5.12 -16.57 -37.41
N ILE A 216 -4.06 -15.96 -36.90
CA ILE A 216 -2.73 -15.94 -37.55
C ILE A 216 -2.04 -17.32 -37.43
N TRP A 217 -2.38 -18.12 -36.42
CA TRP A 217 -1.84 -19.48 -36.22
C TRP A 217 -2.60 -20.61 -36.95
N PHE A 218 -3.67 -20.30 -37.68
CA PHE A 218 -4.43 -21.27 -38.50
C PHE A 218 -4.33 -20.97 -40.02
N ALA A 219 -3.43 -20.08 -40.42
CA ALA A 219 -3.18 -19.71 -41.81
C ALA A 219 -1.70 -19.88 -42.24
N LEU A 220 -0.95 -20.71 -41.49
CA LEU A 220 0.34 -21.29 -41.84
C LEU A 220 0.20 -22.81 -41.69
#